data_AF-A0A3Q7TJN0-F1
#
_entry.id   AF-A0A3Q7TJN0-F1
#
_cell.length_a   1.000
_cell.length_b   1.000
_cell.length_c   1.000
_cell.angle_alpha   90.00
_cell.angle_beta   90.00
_cell.angle_gamma   90.00
#
_symmetry.space_group_name_H-M   'P 1'
#
loop_
_entity.id
_entity.type
_entity.pdbx_description
1 polymer ?
#
loop_
_entity_poly.entity_id
_entity_poly.type
_entity_poly.pdbx_seq_one_letter_code
_entity_poly.pdbx_strand_id
1 'polypeptide(L)'
;MGHPLLLPLLGLLLQTCVPVSWSLQCMLCGNTGKCQVEECTPGQDLCRTTIMRIWEDGDELEVVERGCTHPEKSNRTMSYRTGMKIITLTEAVCGTNLCNQPTSGRVSTFPRTRSRYLECVSCGSSDLSCERGWDQSLQCRSPTEQCVEVVTHRGLEDSPRDEHHTRGCGNLPGCPGPTGFHNNHTFHFLRCCNTTKCNAGPVLELQNLPLNGLQCYGCEGNSTHGCSSEETSLIACRGPMNQCLDATGTNGLGNPSYTVRGCATPSWCQSLHVAEAFSMTHLNVSCCTGNSCNHPILDHQPRIGGAPRPGPAHLSLTVTLLLTARLWGGTLLWT
;
A
#
# COMPACT_ATOMS: atom_id res chain seq x y z
N MET A 1 -60.79 -0.70 -44.83
CA MET A 1 -59.98 -1.94 -44.68
C MET A 1 -58.51 -1.53 -44.72
N GLY A 2 -57.93 -1.25 -43.56
CA GLY A 2 -56.59 -0.68 -43.42
C GLY A 2 -55.54 -1.79 -43.30
N HIS A 3 -54.51 -1.73 -44.15
CA HIS A 3 -53.29 -2.51 -44.05
C HIS A 3 -52.34 -1.88 -43.02
N PRO A 4 -51.50 -2.68 -42.32
CA PRO A 4 -50.79 -2.25 -41.12
C PRO A 4 -49.53 -1.45 -41.45
N LEU A 5 -49.29 -0.38 -40.68
CA LEU A 5 -47.99 0.28 -40.57
C LEU A 5 -47.01 -0.67 -39.88
N LEU A 6 -46.15 -1.32 -40.65
CA LEU A 6 -44.85 -1.77 -40.19
C LEU A 6 -43.85 -0.60 -40.35
N LEU A 7 -42.98 -0.43 -39.35
CA LEU A 7 -41.99 0.66 -39.13
C LEU A 7 -42.61 1.94 -38.54
N PRO A 8 -42.43 2.18 -37.22
CA PRO A 8 -41.10 2.50 -36.69
C PRO A 8 -40.85 1.87 -35.32
N LEU A 9 -40.48 0.59 -35.29
CA LEU A 9 -39.99 -0.09 -34.06
C LEU A 9 -38.52 -0.52 -34.18
N LEU A 10 -37.85 -0.15 -35.28
CA LEU A 10 -36.46 -0.49 -35.56
C LEU A 10 -35.46 0.61 -35.18
N GLY A 11 -35.87 1.56 -34.32
CA GLY A 11 -35.04 2.70 -33.89
C GLY A 11 -34.70 2.76 -32.40
N LEU A 12 -35.17 1.80 -31.59
CA LEU A 12 -35.01 1.82 -30.12
C LEU A 12 -34.23 0.63 -29.54
N LEU A 13 -33.65 -0.21 -30.40
CA LEU A 13 -32.86 -1.39 -29.98
C LEU A 13 -31.34 -1.24 -30.22
N LEU A 14 -30.88 -0.04 -30.60
CA LEU A 14 -29.45 0.26 -30.60
C LEU A 14 -29.00 0.71 -29.21
N GLN A 15 -28.49 -0.28 -28.47
CA GLN A 15 -27.27 -0.18 -27.68
C GLN A 15 -27.25 0.86 -26.55
N THR A 16 -27.92 0.53 -25.45
CA THR A 16 -27.29 0.71 -24.13
C THR A 16 -26.63 -0.60 -23.71
N CYS A 17 -25.75 -1.14 -24.57
CA CYS A 17 -24.65 -1.94 -24.08
C CYS A 17 -23.74 -0.95 -23.34
N VAL A 18 -24.05 -0.70 -22.07
CA VAL A 18 -23.01 -0.31 -21.12
C VAL A 18 -21.93 -1.39 -21.33
N PRO A 19 -20.70 -1.04 -21.74
CA PRO A 19 -19.66 -2.04 -21.82
C PRO A 19 -19.63 -2.68 -20.43
N VAL A 20 -19.89 -3.98 -20.37
CA VAL A 20 -19.51 -4.79 -19.20
C VAL A 20 -18.07 -4.37 -18.98
N SER A 21 -17.77 -3.64 -17.91
CA SER A 21 -16.38 -3.34 -17.59
C SER A 21 -15.78 -4.71 -17.35
N TRP A 22 -14.94 -5.17 -18.30
CA TRP A 22 -14.24 -6.42 -18.16
C TRP A 22 -13.35 -6.23 -16.94
N SER A 23 -13.75 -6.85 -15.84
CA SER A 23 -12.95 -6.95 -14.63
C SER A 23 -11.60 -7.56 -15.00
N LEU A 24 -10.52 -6.98 -14.49
CA LEU A 24 -9.19 -7.51 -14.69
C LEU A 24 -9.14 -8.94 -14.15
N GLN A 25 -8.55 -9.85 -14.91
CA GLN A 25 -8.30 -11.22 -14.46
C GLN A 25 -6.82 -11.41 -14.18
N CYS A 26 -6.48 -12.04 -13.07
CA CYS A 26 -5.10 -12.34 -12.68
C CYS A 26 -4.93 -13.81 -12.30
N MET A 27 -3.71 -14.32 -12.35
CA MET A 27 -3.39 -15.58 -11.71
C MET A 27 -3.26 -15.38 -10.20
N LEU A 28 -3.97 -16.21 -9.44
CA LEU A 28 -3.86 -16.36 -7.99
C LEU A 28 -3.08 -17.63 -7.69
N CYS A 29 -1.90 -17.50 -7.07
CA CYS A 29 -1.06 -18.63 -6.68
C CYS A 29 -0.66 -18.48 -5.21
N GLY A 30 -0.97 -19.49 -4.40
CA GLY A 30 -0.47 -19.59 -3.03
C GLY A 30 0.87 -20.33 -2.94
N ASN A 31 1.41 -20.44 -1.73
CA ASN A 31 2.72 -21.04 -1.45
C ASN A 31 2.87 -22.52 -1.84
N THR A 32 1.77 -23.21 -2.15
CA THR A 32 1.75 -24.62 -2.58
C THR A 32 1.92 -24.80 -4.10
N GLY A 33 2.04 -23.71 -4.86
CA GLY A 33 2.28 -23.73 -6.31
C GLY A 33 1.05 -24.01 -7.17
N LYS A 34 -0.13 -24.27 -6.57
CA LYS A 34 -1.39 -24.34 -7.31
C LYS A 34 -1.86 -22.93 -7.68
N CYS A 35 -2.11 -22.73 -8.97
CA CYS A 35 -2.55 -21.45 -9.51
C CYS A 35 -3.94 -21.59 -10.14
N GLN A 36 -4.79 -20.59 -9.92
CA GLN A 36 -6.11 -20.46 -10.55
C GLN A 36 -6.30 -19.04 -11.07
N VAL A 37 -7.28 -18.86 -11.96
CA VAL A 37 -7.67 -17.52 -12.40
C VAL A 37 -8.58 -16.90 -11.34
N GLU A 38 -8.30 -15.66 -10.97
CA GLU A 38 -9.10 -14.83 -10.09
C GLU A 38 -9.61 -13.61 -10.87
N GLU A 39 -10.86 -13.24 -10.62
CA GLU A 39 -11.47 -12.01 -11.12
C GLU A 39 -11.26 -10.91 -10.08
N CYS A 40 -10.58 -9.82 -10.48
CA CYS A 40 -10.22 -8.75 -9.56
C CYS A 40 -11.44 -7.94 -9.14
N THR A 41 -11.48 -7.60 -7.85
CA THR A 41 -12.55 -6.77 -7.30
C THR A 41 -12.41 -5.30 -7.72
N PRO A 42 -13.49 -4.50 -7.70
CA PRO A 42 -13.42 -3.08 -8.04
C PRO A 42 -12.34 -2.34 -7.22
N GLY A 43 -11.43 -1.63 -7.89
CA GLY A 43 -10.29 -0.95 -7.26
C GLY A 43 -9.01 -1.79 -7.17
N GLN A 44 -9.01 -3.01 -7.71
CA GLN A 44 -7.82 -3.82 -7.95
C GLN A 44 -7.49 -3.89 -9.44
N ASP A 45 -6.79 -2.87 -9.92
CA ASP A 45 -6.54 -2.66 -11.36
C ASP A 45 -5.18 -3.19 -11.82
N LEU A 46 -4.48 -3.95 -10.97
CA LEU A 46 -3.19 -4.56 -11.26
C LEU A 46 -3.14 -6.04 -10.85
N CYS A 47 -2.36 -6.83 -11.58
CA CYS A 47 -1.87 -8.13 -11.13
C CYS A 47 -0.50 -7.96 -10.49
N ARG A 48 -0.21 -8.73 -9.42
CA ARG A 48 1.12 -8.81 -8.80
C ARG A 48 1.74 -10.19 -8.94
N THR A 49 3.07 -10.21 -8.94
CA THR A 49 3.91 -11.38 -8.66
C THR A 49 4.94 -11.00 -7.60
N THR A 50 4.92 -11.68 -6.46
CA THR A 50 5.86 -11.49 -5.36
C THR A 50 6.74 -12.73 -5.26
N ILE A 51 8.06 -12.55 -5.32
CA ILE A 51 9.06 -13.62 -5.30
C ILE A 51 9.97 -13.38 -4.10
N MET A 52 10.07 -14.39 -3.23
CA MET A 52 11.04 -14.45 -2.16
C MET A 52 12.05 -15.55 -2.46
N ARG A 53 13.33 -15.18 -2.55
CA ARG A 53 14.46 -16.09 -2.73
C ARG A 53 15.33 -16.08 -1.48
N ILE A 54 15.64 -17.24 -0.96
CA ILE A 54 16.57 -17.43 0.15
C ILE A 54 17.73 -18.27 -0.39
N TRP A 55 18.92 -17.69 -0.39
CA TRP A 55 20.15 -18.36 -0.80
C TRP A 55 21.02 -18.65 0.42
N GLU A 56 21.42 -19.90 0.61
CA GLU A 56 22.24 -20.38 1.73
C GLU A 56 23.15 -21.52 1.23
N ASP A 57 24.47 -21.38 1.37
CA ASP A 57 25.48 -22.40 1.03
C ASP A 57 25.34 -23.10 -0.33
N GLY A 58 24.80 -22.39 -1.33
CA GLY A 58 24.62 -22.90 -2.69
C GLY A 58 23.24 -23.51 -2.97
N ASP A 59 22.43 -23.71 -1.94
CA ASP A 59 21.01 -24.04 -2.07
C ASP A 59 20.17 -22.76 -2.20
N GLU A 60 19.11 -22.83 -3.01
CA GLU A 60 18.19 -21.73 -3.27
C GLU A 60 16.75 -22.21 -3.05
N LEU A 61 16.06 -21.57 -2.10
CA LEU A 61 14.62 -21.71 -1.91
C LEU A 61 13.93 -20.53 -2.56
N GLU A 62 12.96 -20.79 -3.44
CA GLU A 62 12.12 -19.78 -4.07
C GLU A 62 10.65 -19.99 -3.69
N VAL A 63 10.01 -18.93 -3.20
CA VAL A 63 8.57 -18.87 -2.93
C VAL A 63 7.97 -17.80 -3.83
N VAL A 64 6.90 -18.14 -4.54
CA VAL A 64 6.23 -17.23 -5.47
C VAL A 64 4.75 -17.13 -5.17
N GLU A 65 4.29 -15.92 -4.92
CA GLU A 65 2.88 -15.59 -4.75
C GLU A 65 2.40 -14.70 -5.90
N ARG A 66 1.13 -14.86 -6.27
CA ARG A 66 0.49 -14.07 -7.33
C ARG A 66 -0.94 -13.77 -6.96
N GLY A 67 -1.49 -12.66 -7.45
CA GLY A 67 -2.91 -12.32 -7.28
C GLY A 67 -3.24 -10.92 -7.82
N CYS A 68 -4.48 -10.50 -7.62
CA CYS A 68 -4.90 -9.12 -7.84
C CYS A 68 -4.29 -8.15 -6.80
N THR A 69 -4.10 -6.89 -7.17
CA THR A 69 -3.58 -5.85 -6.28
C THR A 69 -4.06 -4.45 -6.67
N HIS A 70 -3.84 -3.50 -5.76
CA HIS A 70 -4.30 -2.12 -5.88
C HIS A 70 -3.35 -1.26 -6.74
N PRO A 71 -3.87 -0.21 -7.40
CA PRO A 71 -3.12 0.61 -8.36
C PRO A 71 -1.93 1.36 -7.77
N GLU A 72 -1.87 1.54 -6.45
CA GLU A 72 -0.76 2.23 -5.80
C GLU A 72 0.55 1.41 -5.90
N LYS A 73 0.47 0.08 -6.05
CA LYS A 73 1.63 -0.82 -6.06
C LYS A 73 2.57 -0.58 -7.25
N SER A 74 3.86 -0.83 -7.04
CA SER A 74 4.91 -0.62 -8.05
C SER A 74 5.94 -1.75 -8.06
N ASN A 75 6.74 -1.79 -9.13
CA ASN A 75 7.86 -2.73 -9.22
C ASN A 75 8.94 -2.36 -8.20
N ARG A 76 9.41 -3.35 -7.45
CA ARG A 76 10.41 -3.13 -6.39
C ARG A 76 11.25 -4.35 -6.10
N THR A 77 12.48 -4.11 -5.66
CA THR A 77 13.43 -5.15 -5.26
C THR A 77 14.13 -4.77 -3.98
N MET A 78 14.45 -5.78 -3.18
CA MET A 78 15.28 -5.64 -2.00
C MET A 78 16.05 -6.94 -1.74
N SER A 79 17.35 -6.83 -1.48
CA SER A 79 18.22 -7.93 -1.09
C SER A 79 19.03 -7.56 0.13
N TYR A 80 19.07 -8.45 1.12
CA TYR A 80 19.84 -8.26 2.34
C TYR A 80 20.40 -9.59 2.87
N ARG A 81 21.37 -9.49 3.79
CA ARG A 81 22.01 -10.62 4.47
C ARG A 81 21.49 -10.77 5.89
N THR A 82 21.27 -12.01 6.31
CA THR A 82 21.03 -12.42 7.69
C THR A 82 21.82 -13.70 7.94
N GLY A 83 22.85 -13.62 8.79
CA GLY A 83 23.87 -14.65 8.95
C GLY A 83 24.53 -15.02 7.61
N MET A 84 24.46 -16.29 7.24
CA MET A 84 25.00 -16.80 5.98
C MET A 84 24.02 -16.70 4.81
N LYS A 85 22.76 -16.33 5.08
CA LYS A 85 21.69 -16.30 4.10
C LYS A 85 21.65 -14.96 3.37
N ILE A 86 21.30 -15.00 2.09
CA ILE A 86 20.92 -13.82 1.31
C ILE A 86 19.43 -13.95 0.99
N ILE A 87 18.63 -13.03 1.53
CA ILE A 87 17.20 -12.94 1.24
C ILE A 87 17.03 -11.91 0.14
N THR A 88 16.26 -12.25 -0.90
CA THR A 88 15.88 -11.35 -1.99
C THR A 88 14.37 -11.36 -2.18
N LEU A 89 13.78 -10.18 -2.06
CA LEU A 89 12.36 -9.90 -2.25
C LEU A 89 12.23 -9.13 -3.56
N THR A 90 11.32 -9.57 -4.42
CA THR A 90 11.00 -8.89 -5.67
C THR A 90 9.50 -8.88 -5.87
N GLU A 91 8.95 -7.72 -6.18
CA GLU A 91 7.56 -7.57 -6.56
C GLU A 91 7.48 -6.90 -7.93
N ALA A 92 6.69 -7.50 -8.82
CA ALA A 92 6.41 -6.98 -10.14
C ALA A 92 4.90 -6.85 -10.33
N VAL A 93 4.46 -5.75 -10.95
CA VAL A 93 3.06 -5.44 -11.23
C VAL A 93 2.81 -5.20 -12.72
N CYS A 94 1.60 -5.51 -13.17
CA CYS A 94 1.15 -5.32 -14.55
C CYS A 94 -0.38 -5.18 -14.62
N GLY A 95 -0.91 -4.49 -15.64
CA GLY A 95 -2.33 -4.08 -15.70
C GLY A 95 -3.16 -4.71 -16.82
N THR A 96 -2.77 -5.88 -17.34
CA THR A 96 -3.52 -6.57 -18.41
C THR A 96 -3.93 -7.97 -17.98
N ASN A 97 -5.00 -8.50 -18.58
CA ASN A 97 -5.53 -9.82 -18.22
C ASN A 97 -4.43 -10.90 -18.25
N LEU A 98 -4.32 -11.62 -17.13
CA LEU A 98 -3.42 -12.73 -16.89
C LEU A 98 -1.93 -12.39 -17.13
N CYS A 99 -1.54 -11.12 -17.04
CA CYS A 99 -0.16 -10.69 -17.30
C CYS A 99 0.88 -11.29 -16.32
N ASN A 100 0.43 -11.75 -15.15
CA ASN A 100 1.25 -12.43 -14.16
C ASN A 100 1.30 -13.95 -14.36
N GLN A 101 0.84 -14.47 -15.50
CA GLN A 101 0.85 -15.91 -15.76
C GLN A 101 2.25 -16.52 -15.59
N PRO A 102 2.38 -17.70 -14.94
CA PRO A 102 3.67 -18.37 -14.82
C PRO A 102 4.28 -18.59 -16.20
N THR A 103 5.44 -17.98 -16.45
CA THR A 103 6.23 -18.29 -17.64
C THR A 103 6.70 -19.73 -17.58
N SER A 104 6.44 -20.49 -18.64
CA SER A 104 6.99 -21.84 -18.81
C SER A 104 8.48 -21.73 -19.10
N GLY A 105 9.29 -21.79 -18.04
CA GLY A 105 10.74 -21.74 -18.14
C GLY A 105 11.37 -21.38 -16.80
N ARG A 106 12.35 -22.19 -16.36
CA ARG A 106 13.27 -21.79 -15.29
C ARG A 106 14.12 -20.64 -15.82
N VAL A 107 13.66 -19.41 -15.65
CA VAL A 107 14.53 -18.25 -15.76
C VAL A 107 15.36 -18.23 -14.49
N SER A 108 16.40 -19.07 -14.45
CA SER A 108 17.48 -18.93 -13.47
C SER A 108 18.23 -17.65 -13.84
N THR A 109 17.74 -16.52 -13.34
CA THR A 109 18.41 -15.22 -13.37
C THR A 109 19.09 -15.00 -12.04
N PHE A 110 19.93 -15.94 -11.61
CA PHE A 110 21.14 -15.53 -10.93
C PHE A 110 22.13 -15.19 -12.04
N PRO A 111 22.38 -13.91 -12.35
CA PRO A 111 23.49 -13.58 -13.20
C PRO A 111 24.74 -14.00 -12.42
N ARG A 112 25.30 -15.16 -12.75
CA ARG A 112 26.68 -15.55 -12.38
C ARG A 112 27.72 -14.64 -13.07
N THR A 113 27.26 -13.65 -13.84
CA THR A 113 28.13 -12.63 -14.43
C THR A 113 28.68 -11.74 -13.33
N ARG A 114 29.99 -11.87 -13.16
CA ARG A 114 30.95 -11.12 -12.35
C ARG A 114 30.98 -9.62 -12.72
N SER A 115 29.82 -8.98 -12.86
CA SER A 115 29.69 -7.53 -12.99
C SER A 115 29.76 -6.94 -11.58
N ARG A 116 30.80 -6.15 -11.29
CA ARG A 116 30.91 -5.45 -10.00
C ARG A 116 29.98 -4.23 -10.05
N TYR A 117 28.72 -4.44 -9.69
CA TYR A 117 27.81 -3.33 -9.44
C TYR A 117 28.11 -2.68 -8.09
N LEU A 118 27.21 -1.83 -7.61
CA LEU A 118 27.35 -1.14 -6.34
C LEU A 118 27.53 -2.14 -5.18
N GLU A 119 28.46 -1.84 -4.27
CA GLU A 119 28.65 -2.59 -3.03
C GLU A 119 28.05 -1.81 -1.86
N CYS A 120 27.23 -2.47 -1.06
CA CYS A 120 26.48 -1.89 0.06
C CYS A 120 26.77 -2.62 1.37
N VAL A 121 26.47 -1.96 2.48
CA VAL A 121 26.35 -2.62 3.79
C VAL A 121 25.03 -3.37 3.86
N SER A 122 25.03 -4.52 4.52
CA SER A 122 23.85 -5.36 4.66
C SER A 122 23.77 -6.09 5.99
N CYS A 123 22.56 -6.10 6.54
CA CYS A 123 22.19 -6.71 7.82
C CYS A 123 20.66 -6.87 7.90
N GLY A 124 20.18 -7.62 8.89
CA GLY A 124 18.78 -7.73 9.28
C GLY A 124 18.60 -7.79 10.80
N SER A 125 17.38 -7.56 11.28
CA SER A 125 16.98 -7.68 12.70
C SER A 125 16.75 -9.12 13.13
N SER A 126 16.41 -10.03 12.20
CA SER A 126 16.10 -11.43 12.48
C SER A 126 17.25 -12.19 13.16
N ASP A 127 18.49 -11.83 12.87
CA ASP A 127 19.70 -12.35 13.53
C ASP A 127 20.41 -11.31 14.42
N LEU A 128 19.76 -10.15 14.63
CA LEU A 128 20.29 -8.99 15.34
C LEU A 128 21.58 -8.41 14.75
N SER A 129 21.86 -8.67 13.46
CA SER A 129 23.11 -8.21 12.83
C SER A 129 23.14 -6.68 12.68
N CYS A 130 22.00 -6.03 12.42
CA CYS A 130 21.94 -4.57 12.34
C CYS A 130 22.21 -3.93 13.71
N GLU A 131 21.49 -4.38 14.74
CA GLU A 131 21.51 -3.82 16.09
C GLU A 131 22.87 -4.01 16.76
N ARG A 132 23.55 -5.13 16.47
CA ARG A 132 24.89 -5.43 17.00
C ARG A 132 26.03 -4.80 16.16
N GLY A 133 25.71 -4.17 15.03
CA GLY A 133 26.71 -3.64 14.10
C GLY A 133 27.55 -4.74 13.43
N TRP A 134 27.00 -5.94 13.27
CA TRP A 134 27.61 -7.05 12.54
C TRP A 134 27.32 -6.94 11.03
N ASP A 135 27.58 -5.75 10.51
CA ASP A 135 27.38 -5.36 9.13
C ASP A 135 28.21 -6.24 8.17
N GLN A 136 27.54 -6.81 7.18
CA GLN A 136 28.19 -7.56 6.10
C GLN A 136 28.22 -6.75 4.80
N SER A 137 29.09 -7.15 3.87
CA SER A 137 29.12 -6.55 2.53
C SER A 137 28.23 -7.34 1.57
N LEU A 138 27.43 -6.62 0.77
CA LEU A 138 26.59 -7.19 -0.26
C LEU A 138 26.82 -6.46 -1.58
N GLN A 139 27.11 -7.21 -2.64
CA GLN A 139 27.21 -6.69 -4.00
C GLN A 139 25.82 -6.72 -4.63
N CYS A 140 25.38 -5.59 -5.14
CA CYS A 140 24.10 -5.48 -5.85
C CYS A 140 24.14 -6.26 -7.17
N ARG A 141 22.96 -6.61 -7.69
CA ARG A 141 22.81 -7.51 -8.84
C ARG A 141 22.29 -6.81 -10.09
N SER A 142 21.73 -5.62 -9.92
CA SER A 142 21.28 -4.76 -11.01
C SER A 142 21.99 -3.41 -10.97
N PRO A 143 22.30 -2.79 -12.13
CA PRO A 143 22.78 -1.41 -12.18
C PRO A 143 21.75 -0.38 -11.70
N THR A 144 20.46 -0.77 -11.60
CA THR A 144 19.39 0.10 -11.08
C THR A 144 19.26 0.04 -9.56
N GLU A 145 19.93 -0.91 -8.90
CA GLU A 145 19.89 -1.04 -7.44
C GLU A 145 20.79 0.00 -6.77
N GLN A 146 20.29 0.51 -5.64
CA GLN A 146 20.98 1.43 -4.75
C GLN A 146 21.22 0.75 -3.41
N CYS A 147 22.10 1.33 -2.60
CA CYS A 147 22.18 0.94 -1.20
C CYS A 147 20.95 1.48 -0.47
N VAL A 148 20.28 0.60 0.27
CA VAL A 148 19.05 0.93 1.01
C VAL A 148 19.22 0.66 2.49
N GLU A 149 18.52 1.46 3.30
CA GLU A 149 18.30 1.27 4.73
C GLU A 149 16.81 1.49 4.98
N VAL A 150 16.14 0.47 5.52
CA VAL A 150 14.72 0.47 5.83
C VAL A 150 14.52 0.23 7.32
N VAL A 151 13.75 1.10 7.95
CA VAL A 151 13.35 1.01 9.35
C VAL A 151 11.82 0.88 9.42
N THR A 152 11.33 -0.08 10.19
CA THR A 152 9.91 -0.32 10.44
C THR A 152 9.68 -0.69 11.90
N HIS A 153 9.21 0.27 12.69
CA HIS A 153 8.79 0.05 14.07
C HIS A 153 7.30 0.29 14.16
N ARG A 154 6.54 -0.67 14.70
CA ARG A 154 5.11 -0.56 14.94
C ARG A 154 4.80 -0.93 16.40
N GLY A 155 4.06 -0.07 17.09
CA GLY A 155 3.77 -0.22 18.52
C GLY A 155 2.56 -1.11 18.84
N LEU A 156 1.77 -1.54 17.85
CA LEU A 156 0.58 -2.37 18.01
C LEU A 156 0.83 -3.77 17.45
N GLU A 157 0.85 -4.77 18.34
CA GLU A 157 1.03 -6.21 18.07
C GLU A 157 1.99 -6.53 16.91
N ASP A 158 3.29 -6.49 17.21
CA ASP A 158 4.33 -7.00 16.32
C ASP A 158 3.97 -8.41 15.86
N SER A 159 3.80 -8.57 14.54
CA SER A 159 4.00 -9.88 13.94
C SER A 159 5.49 -10.20 14.12
N PRO A 160 5.86 -11.29 14.83
CA PRO A 160 7.26 -11.61 15.15
C PRO A 160 8.13 -11.98 13.94
N ARG A 161 7.70 -11.64 12.71
CA ARG A 161 8.36 -11.96 11.44
C ARG A 161 8.85 -10.74 10.67
N ASP A 162 8.39 -9.53 10.99
CA ASP A 162 8.76 -8.34 10.23
C ASP A 162 10.11 -7.79 10.75
N GLU A 163 11.03 -7.52 9.82
CA GLU A 163 12.35 -6.99 10.16
C GLU A 163 12.23 -5.52 10.57
N HIS A 164 12.66 -5.17 11.78
CA HIS A 164 12.67 -3.77 12.23
C HIS A 164 13.68 -2.91 11.47
N HIS A 165 14.85 -3.49 11.20
CA HIS A 165 15.96 -2.85 10.54
C HIS A 165 16.49 -3.76 9.45
N THR A 166 16.63 -3.23 8.25
CA THR A 166 17.26 -3.95 7.15
C THR A 166 18.13 -3.03 6.32
N ARG A 167 19.29 -3.53 5.92
CA ARG A 167 20.21 -2.86 5.01
C ARG A 167 20.60 -3.78 3.87
N GLY A 168 20.80 -3.21 2.69
CA GLY A 168 21.30 -3.98 1.57
C GLY A 168 21.19 -3.25 0.25
N CYS A 169 20.83 -4.00 -0.79
CA CYS A 169 20.64 -3.51 -2.15
C CYS A 169 19.16 -3.48 -2.48
N GLY A 170 18.71 -2.49 -3.25
CA GLY A 170 17.33 -2.49 -3.72
C GLY A 170 16.98 -1.33 -4.63
N ASN A 171 15.82 -1.46 -5.24
CA ASN A 171 15.12 -0.37 -5.91
C ASN A 171 13.71 -0.31 -5.31
N LEU A 172 13.51 0.64 -4.39
CA LEU A 172 12.27 0.80 -3.64
C LEU A 172 11.58 2.09 -4.05
N PRO A 173 10.24 2.15 -4.04
CA PRO A 173 9.54 3.42 -4.20
C PRO A 173 10.05 4.42 -3.16
N GLY A 174 10.15 5.69 -3.54
CA GLY A 174 10.72 6.74 -2.69
C GLY A 174 12.24 6.90 -2.78
N CYS A 175 12.96 6.09 -3.58
CA CYS A 175 14.34 6.37 -3.96
C CYS A 175 14.42 7.32 -5.18
N PRO A 176 15.39 8.24 -5.28
CA PRO A 176 16.41 8.57 -4.28
C PRO A 176 15.80 9.38 -3.12
N GLY A 177 15.80 8.79 -1.92
CA GLY A 177 15.12 9.31 -0.73
C GLY A 177 15.86 10.46 -0.02
N PRO A 178 15.62 10.71 1.28
CA PRO A 178 14.87 9.87 2.21
C PRO A 178 13.35 10.07 2.11
N THR A 179 12.60 9.02 2.45
CA THR A 179 11.15 9.09 2.69
C THR A 179 10.86 8.48 4.05
N GLY A 180 9.92 9.03 4.80
CA GLY A 180 9.60 8.54 6.13
C GLY A 180 8.36 9.15 6.74
N PHE A 181 7.89 8.48 7.79
CA PHE A 181 6.73 8.84 8.59
C PHE A 181 6.97 8.45 10.05
N HIS A 182 6.49 9.27 10.97
CA HIS A 182 6.38 8.85 12.36
C HIS A 182 5.17 9.45 13.07
N ASN A 183 4.66 8.71 14.04
CA ASN A 183 3.73 9.18 15.06
C ASN A 183 4.05 8.56 16.43
N ASN A 184 3.07 8.50 17.33
CA ASN A 184 3.24 7.92 18.67
C ASN A 184 3.61 6.44 18.69
N HIS A 185 3.16 5.69 17.69
CA HIS A 185 3.22 4.23 17.69
C HIS A 185 4.11 3.69 16.58
N THR A 186 4.27 4.42 15.49
CA THR A 186 4.87 3.92 14.27
C THR A 186 6.01 4.83 13.83
N PHE A 187 7.10 4.21 13.40
CA PHE A 187 8.19 4.87 12.70
C PHE A 187 8.58 4.05 11.47
N HIS A 188 8.45 4.68 10.30
CA HIS A 188 8.94 4.13 9.05
C HIS A 188 9.93 5.09 8.41
N PHE A 189 11.05 4.55 7.95
CA PHE A 189 12.07 5.35 7.28
C PHE A 189 12.76 4.55 6.20
N LEU A 190 12.91 5.15 5.02
CA LEU A 190 13.67 4.61 3.91
C LEU A 190 14.71 5.65 3.49
N ARG A 191 15.98 5.21 3.46
CA ARG A 191 17.09 5.96 2.90
C ARG A 191 17.70 5.16 1.74
N CYS A 192 18.00 5.85 0.65
CA CYS A 192 18.67 5.27 -0.50
C CYS A 192 19.87 6.12 -0.89
N CYS A 193 20.93 5.50 -1.36
CA CYS A 193 22.13 6.18 -1.83
C CYS A 193 22.89 5.33 -2.85
N ASN A 194 23.67 5.96 -3.73
CA ASN A 194 24.22 5.33 -4.94
C ASN A 194 25.76 5.25 -4.96
N THR A 195 26.43 5.45 -3.83
CA THR A 195 27.89 5.32 -3.71
C THR A 195 28.26 4.14 -2.83
N THR A 196 29.45 3.57 -3.03
CA THR A 196 29.89 2.36 -2.31
C THR A 196 29.76 2.50 -0.79
N LYS A 197 29.04 1.57 -0.17
CA LYS A 197 28.82 1.46 1.29
C LYS A 197 28.27 2.73 1.95
N CYS A 198 27.53 3.54 1.22
CA CYS A 198 26.95 4.79 1.73
C CYS A 198 25.85 4.59 2.80
N ASN A 199 25.29 3.39 2.92
CA ASN A 199 24.30 3.01 3.93
C ASN A 199 24.93 2.45 5.21
N ALA A 200 26.24 2.64 5.41
CA ALA A 200 26.91 2.30 6.66
C ALA A 200 26.56 3.29 7.78
N GLY A 201 26.79 2.88 9.04
CA GLY A 201 26.64 3.74 10.21
C GLY A 201 25.85 3.05 11.33
N PRO A 202 25.61 3.74 12.46
CA PRO A 202 24.75 3.21 13.50
C PRO A 202 23.32 3.03 12.98
N VAL A 203 22.58 2.11 13.60
CA VAL A 203 21.16 1.92 13.31
C VAL A 203 20.38 3.23 13.52
N LEU A 204 19.47 3.52 12.60
CA LEU A 204 18.66 4.73 12.67
C LEU A 204 17.46 4.52 13.60
N GLU A 205 17.47 5.24 14.71
CA GLU A 205 16.36 5.32 15.65
C GLU A 205 15.66 6.68 15.55
N LEU A 206 14.35 6.74 15.76
CA LEU A 206 13.60 8.00 15.71
C LEU A 206 14.18 9.05 16.67
N GLN A 207 14.61 8.63 17.86
CA GLN A 207 15.18 9.51 18.88
C GLN A 207 16.50 10.16 18.45
N ASN A 208 17.23 9.52 17.54
CA ASN A 208 18.49 10.03 17.00
C ASN A 208 18.26 11.12 15.94
N LEU A 209 17.02 11.30 15.45
CA LEU A 209 16.67 12.39 14.55
C LEU A 209 16.37 13.67 15.34
N PRO A 210 16.97 14.82 14.96
CA PRO A 210 16.77 16.08 15.67
C PRO A 210 15.32 16.57 15.50
N LEU A 211 14.81 17.29 16.49
CA LEU A 211 13.53 18.00 16.35
C LEU A 211 13.64 19.04 15.24
N ASN A 212 12.61 19.14 14.39
CA ASN A 212 12.60 20.12 13.28
C ASN A 212 11.71 21.34 13.55
N GLY A 213 11.11 21.43 14.74
CA GLY A 213 10.29 22.56 15.19
C GLY A 213 8.82 22.50 14.77
N LEU A 214 8.42 21.53 13.94
CA LEU A 214 7.03 21.30 13.58
C LEU A 214 6.33 20.42 14.63
N GLN A 215 5.09 20.75 14.96
CA GLN A 215 4.20 19.89 15.75
C GLN A 215 3.01 19.47 14.90
N CYS A 216 2.63 18.20 14.95
CA CYS A 216 1.48 17.66 14.23
C CYS A 216 0.63 16.82 15.18
N TYR A 217 -0.63 16.59 14.84
CA TYR A 217 -1.41 15.57 15.52
C TYR A 217 -0.98 14.17 15.06
N GLY A 218 -0.90 13.24 16.00
CA GLY A 218 -0.58 11.83 15.79
C GLY A 218 -1.67 10.94 16.35
N CYS A 219 -2.10 9.94 15.56
CA CYS A 219 -3.06 8.93 15.97
C CYS A 219 -3.07 7.77 14.96
N GLU A 220 -3.57 6.61 15.38
CA GLU A 220 -3.84 5.43 14.54
C GLU A 220 -5.10 4.75 15.02
N GLY A 221 -6.05 4.46 14.13
CA GLY A 221 -7.30 3.80 14.50
C GLY A 221 -8.45 4.24 13.62
N ASN A 222 -9.66 4.31 14.15
CA ASN A 222 -10.80 4.91 13.48
C ASN A 222 -11.20 6.23 14.19
N SER A 223 -12.19 6.94 13.67
CA SER A 223 -12.63 8.24 14.23
C SER A 223 -13.19 8.16 15.65
N THR A 224 -13.52 6.96 16.14
CA THR A 224 -14.12 6.72 17.47
C THR A 224 -13.15 6.07 18.46
N HIS A 225 -12.13 5.36 17.99
CA HIS A 225 -11.17 4.60 18.77
C HIS A 225 -9.79 4.76 18.12
N GLY A 226 -8.79 5.21 18.87
CA GLY A 226 -7.44 5.48 18.42
C GLY A 226 -7.25 6.87 17.77
N CYS A 227 -8.17 7.32 16.92
CA CYS A 227 -8.16 8.65 16.29
C CYS A 227 -9.35 9.54 16.69
N SER A 228 -9.93 9.31 17.88
CA SER A 228 -10.91 10.22 18.46
C SER A 228 -10.27 11.54 18.89
N SER A 229 -11.08 12.56 19.21
CA SER A 229 -10.57 13.85 19.70
C SER A 229 -9.84 13.74 21.04
N GLU A 230 -10.14 12.71 21.84
CA GLU A 230 -9.53 12.47 23.15
C GLU A 230 -8.22 11.68 23.05
N GLU A 231 -8.10 10.79 22.07
CA GLU A 231 -6.92 9.94 21.87
C GLU A 231 -5.87 10.56 20.95
N THR A 232 -6.29 11.50 20.10
CA THR A 232 -5.39 12.23 19.21
C THR A 232 -4.52 13.21 20.01
N SER A 233 -3.19 13.12 19.86
CA SER A 233 -2.25 13.95 20.63
C SER A 233 -1.24 14.67 19.74
N LEU A 234 -0.69 15.78 20.25
CA LEU A 234 0.35 16.52 19.54
C LEU A 234 1.71 15.83 19.72
N ILE A 235 2.41 15.66 18.61
CA ILE A 235 3.75 15.09 18.53
C ILE A 235 4.73 16.10 17.97
N ALA A 236 5.97 16.05 18.45
CA ALA A 236 7.05 16.87 17.90
C ALA A 236 7.72 16.14 16.73
N CYS A 237 7.74 16.77 15.56
CA CYS A 237 8.30 16.21 14.36
C CYS A 237 9.83 16.21 14.38
N ARG A 238 10.42 15.21 13.71
CA ARG A 238 11.86 14.93 13.73
C ARG A 238 12.44 14.75 12.34
N GLY A 239 13.71 15.09 12.19
CA GLY A 239 14.47 14.91 10.96
C GLY A 239 13.77 15.54 9.75
N PRO A 240 13.76 14.86 8.58
CA PRO A 240 13.16 15.39 7.35
C PRO A 240 11.63 15.32 7.32
N MET A 241 10.98 14.77 8.35
CA MET A 241 9.52 14.59 8.40
C MET A 241 8.86 15.91 8.81
N ASN A 242 8.75 16.83 7.86
CA ASN A 242 8.37 18.23 8.05
C ASN A 242 7.00 18.60 7.43
N GLN A 243 6.15 17.60 7.18
CA GLN A 243 4.75 17.76 6.81
C GLN A 243 3.87 17.12 7.86
N CYS A 244 2.71 17.72 8.16
CA CYS A 244 1.67 17.03 8.91
C CYS A 244 0.81 16.23 7.94
N LEU A 245 0.64 14.94 8.22
CA LEU A 245 -0.12 14.00 7.42
C LEU A 245 -1.45 13.65 8.09
N ASP A 246 -2.48 13.50 7.26
CA ASP A 246 -3.78 12.94 7.58
C ASP A 246 -4.15 11.98 6.44
N ALA A 247 -4.22 10.69 6.74
CA ALA A 247 -4.61 9.69 5.76
C ALA A 247 -5.74 8.81 6.28
N THR A 248 -6.73 8.58 5.42
CA THR A 248 -7.87 7.72 5.68
C THR A 248 -8.00 6.65 4.60
N GLY A 249 -8.37 5.43 4.97
CA GLY A 249 -8.63 4.36 4.02
C GLY A 249 -9.29 3.15 4.69
N THR A 250 -9.33 2.04 3.96
CA THR A 250 -9.80 0.75 4.47
C THR A 250 -8.61 -0.14 4.78
N ASN A 251 -8.55 -0.70 5.99
CA ASN A 251 -7.52 -1.67 6.37
C ASN A 251 -8.02 -3.10 6.10
N GLY A 252 -7.14 -4.01 5.66
CA GLY A 252 -7.43 -5.41 5.35
C GLY A 252 -8.06 -6.24 6.48
N LEU A 253 -8.13 -5.71 7.71
CA LEU A 253 -8.85 -6.30 8.85
C LEU A 253 -10.37 -5.99 8.88
N GLY A 254 -10.90 -5.31 7.86
CA GLY A 254 -12.35 -5.05 7.73
C GLY A 254 -12.86 -3.79 8.43
N ASN A 255 -11.96 -2.92 8.95
CA ASN A 255 -12.34 -1.60 9.43
C ASN A 255 -12.57 -0.66 8.23
N PRO A 256 -13.81 -0.18 7.99
CA PRO A 256 -14.15 0.62 6.81
C PRO A 256 -13.59 2.05 6.86
N SER A 257 -13.03 2.49 7.99
CA SER A 257 -12.50 3.85 8.18
C SER A 257 -11.30 3.84 9.12
N TYR A 258 -10.16 3.36 8.62
CA TYR A 258 -8.88 3.49 9.32
C TYR A 258 -8.25 4.85 8.99
N THR A 259 -7.76 5.54 10.01
CA THR A 259 -7.17 6.87 9.95
C THR A 259 -5.79 6.80 10.58
N VAL A 260 -4.82 7.46 9.94
CA VAL A 260 -3.48 7.67 10.49
C VAL A 260 -3.10 9.14 10.36
N ARG A 261 -2.59 9.70 11.46
CA ARG A 261 -2.03 11.05 11.51
C ARG A 261 -0.61 11.00 12.03
N GLY A 262 0.23 11.92 11.57
CA GLY A 262 1.60 12.04 12.06
C GLY A 262 2.44 13.02 11.28
N CYS A 263 3.75 12.93 11.45
CA CYS A 263 4.72 13.72 10.70
C CYS A 263 5.27 12.89 9.54
N ALA A 264 5.35 13.48 8.36
CA ALA A 264 5.77 12.81 7.14
C ALA A 264 6.80 13.65 6.37
N THR A 265 7.64 12.98 5.60
CA THR A 265 8.40 13.64 4.51
C THR A 265 7.44 13.99 3.35
N PRO A 266 7.74 14.99 2.51
CA PRO A 266 6.91 15.31 1.34
C PRO A 266 6.71 14.13 0.38
N SER A 267 7.72 13.28 0.19
CA SER A 267 7.62 12.06 -0.64
C SER A 267 6.68 11.03 -0.06
N TRP A 268 6.55 10.95 1.27
CA TRP A 268 5.66 10.02 1.95
C TRP A 268 4.17 10.38 1.79
N CYS A 269 3.87 11.64 1.46
CA CYS A 269 2.50 12.09 1.18
C CYS A 269 1.90 11.47 -0.10
N GLN A 270 2.64 10.62 -0.81
CA GLN A 270 2.14 9.79 -1.91
C GLN A 270 1.41 8.56 -1.36
N SER A 271 0.25 8.21 -1.94
CA SER A 271 -0.60 7.12 -1.46
C SER A 271 0.11 5.78 -1.29
N LEU A 272 1.11 5.47 -2.14
CA LEU A 272 1.83 4.20 -2.11
C LEU A 272 2.52 3.91 -0.77
N HIS A 273 3.24 4.87 -0.19
CA HIS A 273 3.96 4.65 1.05
C HIS A 273 3.01 4.39 2.23
N VAL A 274 1.90 5.14 2.26
CA VAL A 274 0.84 4.97 3.26
C VAL A 274 0.15 3.60 3.09
N ALA A 275 -0.15 3.20 1.85
CA ALA A 275 -0.75 1.90 1.55
C ALA A 275 0.10 0.74 2.06
N GLU A 276 1.41 0.82 1.85
CA GLU A 276 2.34 -0.24 2.24
C GLU A 276 2.61 -0.28 3.74
N ALA A 277 2.80 0.89 4.35
CA ALA A 277 3.10 1.00 5.77
C ALA A 277 1.93 0.63 6.67
N PHE A 278 0.69 0.75 6.20
CA PHE A 278 -0.51 0.50 7.03
C PHE A 278 -1.48 -0.52 6.43
N SER A 279 -1.07 -1.23 5.37
CA SER A 279 -1.91 -2.21 4.66
C SER A 279 -3.30 -1.64 4.30
N MET A 280 -3.31 -0.38 3.87
CA MET A 280 -4.53 0.37 3.55
C MET A 280 -4.80 0.42 2.05
N THR A 281 -6.08 0.50 1.71
CA THR A 281 -6.61 0.62 0.35
C THR A 281 -7.64 1.75 0.29
N HIS A 282 -8.02 2.18 -0.92
CA HIS A 282 -8.94 3.32 -1.13
C HIS A 282 -8.51 4.58 -0.35
N LEU A 283 -7.24 4.94 -0.49
CA LEU A 283 -6.61 5.96 0.31
C LEU A 283 -7.00 7.38 -0.10
N ASN A 284 -7.26 8.20 0.90
CA ASN A 284 -7.23 9.64 0.78
C ASN A 284 -6.10 10.16 1.68
N VAL A 285 -5.08 10.77 1.07
CA VAL A 285 -3.91 11.30 1.79
C VAL A 285 -3.89 12.82 1.63
N SER A 286 -3.83 13.52 2.76
CA SER A 286 -3.66 14.96 2.85
C SER A 286 -2.39 15.27 3.61
N CYS A 287 -1.62 16.23 3.10
CA CYS A 287 -0.46 16.78 3.78
C CYS A 287 -0.51 18.30 3.79
N CYS A 288 -0.07 18.89 4.89
CA CYS A 288 -0.02 20.33 5.06
C CYS A 288 1.26 20.75 5.80
N THR A 289 1.69 21.97 5.54
CA THR A 289 2.83 22.59 6.20
C THR A 289 2.34 23.59 7.24
N GLY A 290 2.88 23.52 8.46
CA GLY A 290 2.53 24.40 9.57
C GLY A 290 2.07 23.64 10.80
N ASN A 291 2.27 24.23 11.98
CA ASN A 291 1.98 23.56 13.23
C ASN A 291 0.50 23.19 13.33
N SER A 292 0.25 21.93 13.67
CA SER A 292 -1.07 21.38 14.00
C SER A 292 -2.10 21.53 12.87
N CYS A 293 -1.65 21.70 11.61
CA CYS A 293 -2.55 21.90 10.48
C CYS A 293 -3.38 20.65 10.12
N ASN A 294 -2.96 19.47 10.59
CA ASN A 294 -3.70 18.22 10.49
C ASN A 294 -4.62 17.99 11.71
N HIS A 295 -5.14 19.05 12.31
CA HIS A 295 -6.14 18.93 13.37
C HIS A 295 -7.37 18.17 12.85
N PRO A 296 -7.92 17.19 13.59
CA PRO A 296 -9.24 16.65 13.27
C PRO A 296 -10.25 17.78 13.21
N ILE A 297 -10.71 18.10 11.99
CA ILE A 297 -11.85 19.00 11.81
C ILE A 297 -13.04 18.26 12.42
N LEU A 298 -13.63 18.80 13.49
CA LEU A 298 -14.99 18.39 13.86
C LEU A 298 -15.83 18.64 12.62
N ASP A 299 -16.42 17.60 12.03
CA ASP A 299 -17.50 17.70 11.06
C ASP A 299 -18.74 18.33 11.74
N HIS A 300 -18.62 19.60 12.08
CA HIS A 300 -19.68 20.50 12.52
C HIS A 300 -19.78 21.63 11.50
N GLN A 301 -19.88 21.26 10.23
CA GLN A 301 -20.70 21.97 9.26
C GLN A 301 -20.80 21.12 7.98
N PRO A 302 -22.00 20.64 7.61
CA PRO A 302 -22.19 20.28 6.21
C PRO A 302 -21.84 21.53 5.41
N ARG A 303 -20.95 21.40 4.43
CA ARG A 303 -20.67 22.45 3.45
C ARG A 303 -22.01 22.99 2.95
N ILE A 304 -22.44 24.14 3.44
CA ILE A 304 -23.48 24.94 2.82
C ILE A 304 -22.81 25.54 1.59
N GLY A 305 -22.66 24.70 0.55
CA GLY A 305 -22.57 25.20 -0.80
C GLY A 305 -23.83 26.01 -1.04
N GLY A 306 -23.66 27.30 -1.31
CA GLY A 306 -24.76 28.19 -1.66
C GLY A 306 -25.50 27.62 -2.86
N ALA A 307 -26.69 27.08 -2.61
CA ALA A 307 -27.63 26.75 -3.67
C ALA A 307 -28.26 28.05 -4.20
N PRO A 308 -28.46 28.20 -5.52
CA PRO A 308 -29.24 29.29 -6.09
C PRO A 308 -30.71 29.17 -5.65
N ARG A 309 -31.34 30.32 -5.39
CA ARG A 309 -32.76 30.47 -5.01
C ARG A 309 -33.70 29.51 -5.74
N PRO A 310 -34.63 28.82 -5.06
CA PRO A 310 -35.73 28.13 -5.71
C PRO A 310 -36.79 29.16 -6.16
N GLY A 311 -37.13 29.13 -7.44
CA GLY A 311 -38.36 29.72 -7.96
C GLY A 311 -39.61 28.95 -7.48
N PRO A 312 -40.82 29.51 -7.68
CA PRO A 312 -42.03 29.06 -7.00
C PRO A 312 -42.47 27.65 -7.41
N ALA A 313 -42.96 26.91 -6.42
CA ALA A 313 -43.42 25.54 -6.52
C ALA A 313 -44.64 25.38 -7.43
N HIS A 314 -44.55 24.49 -8.41
CA HIS A 314 -45.72 23.89 -9.06
C HIS A 314 -45.99 22.52 -8.43
N LEU A 315 -47.13 22.42 -7.74
CA LEU A 315 -47.74 21.18 -7.28
C LEU A 315 -48.07 20.27 -8.48
N SER A 316 -47.61 19.03 -8.45
CA SER A 316 -48.24 17.95 -9.22
C SER A 316 -48.29 16.68 -8.38
N LEU A 317 -49.49 16.37 -7.90
CA LEU A 317 -49.85 15.06 -7.37
C LEU A 317 -49.76 14.01 -8.49
N THR A 318 -49.05 12.92 -8.24
CA THR A 318 -49.51 11.60 -8.66
C THR A 318 -49.07 10.54 -7.66
N VAL A 319 -50.08 10.00 -6.98
CA VAL A 319 -50.06 8.80 -6.15
C VAL A 319 -49.81 7.58 -7.02
N THR A 320 -48.94 6.67 -6.62
CA THR A 320 -49.19 5.24 -6.86
C THR A 320 -48.50 4.38 -5.80
N LEU A 321 -49.36 3.62 -5.13
CA LEU A 321 -49.10 2.69 -4.05
C LEU A 321 -49.14 1.28 -4.64
N LEU A 322 -48.10 0.47 -4.43
CA LEU A 322 -48.17 -0.98 -4.65
C LEU A 322 -47.37 -1.71 -3.56
N LEU A 323 -48.12 -2.32 -2.65
CA LEU A 323 -47.73 -3.34 -1.69
C LEU A 323 -48.54 -4.60 -2.01
N THR A 324 -47.86 -5.71 -2.31
CA THR A 324 -48.27 -7.11 -2.05
C THR A 324 -47.02 -7.99 -2.25
N ALA A 325 -46.40 -8.58 -1.21
CA ALA A 325 -46.70 -9.89 -0.60
C ALA A 325 -46.44 -11.07 -1.59
N ARG A 326 -45.69 -12.16 -1.32
CA ARG A 326 -45.48 -12.97 -0.10
C ARG A 326 -44.28 -13.94 -0.26
N LEU A 327 -43.56 -14.14 0.86
CA LEU A 327 -43.12 -15.39 1.50
C LEU A 327 -42.52 -16.56 0.71
N TRP A 328 -41.31 -16.98 1.13
CA TRP A 328 -40.87 -18.30 1.66
C TRP A 328 -39.39 -18.08 2.06
N GLY A 329 -38.82 -18.44 3.21
CA GLY A 329 -39.14 -19.44 4.23
C GLY A 329 -37.89 -20.33 4.44
N GLY A 330 -37.21 -20.20 5.59
CA GLY A 330 -36.15 -21.13 6.07
C GLY A 330 -34.71 -20.74 5.68
N THR A 331 -33.67 -20.87 6.51
CA THR A 331 -33.53 -21.59 7.79
C THR A 331 -32.26 -21.13 8.53
N LEU A 332 -32.35 -21.16 9.85
CA LEU A 332 -31.29 -20.95 10.83
C LEU A 332 -30.31 -22.15 10.94
N LEU A 333 -29.09 -21.81 11.39
CA LEU A 333 -28.22 -22.47 12.39
C LEU A 333 -27.65 -23.89 12.19
N TRP A 334 -26.32 -23.93 12.45
CA TRP A 334 -25.42 -25.00 12.93
C TRP A 334 -25.10 -26.10 11.92
N THR A 335 -23.85 -26.50 11.68
CA THR A 335 -22.65 -26.64 12.54
C THR A 335 -21.37 -26.16 11.87
#